data_AF-A0A1B8A9M0-F1
#
_entry.id   AF-A0A1B8A9M0-F1
#
_cell.length_a   1.000
_cell.length_b   1.000
_cell.length_c   1.000
_cell.angle_alpha   90.00
_cell.angle_beta   90.00
_cell.angle_gamma   90.00
#
_symmetry.space_group_name_H-M   'P 1'
#
loop_
_entity.id
_entity.type
_entity.pdbx_description
1 polymer ?
#
loop_
_entity_poly.entity_id
_entity_poly.type
_entity_poly.pdbx_seq_one_letter_code
_entity_poly.pdbx_strand_id
1 'polypeptide(L)'
;MSLLTTPILIEAYRNAVSHDIEWKVDAFWQSYMIQQFPAAEHYAVWCQSAPTPDSRKRVDIAVKRLRAGTILSTLLLCEVKRSGSSKVKDAEKQVVEYAQEYLEDSEERFVYCMTAWGIKARCWIYYKDTQVLTPMFGEKDMGSKASYVDANERRAELISASIAYMKEETTTWPGELESHQSTQSGEGTAADSSTSTQPGYAQASDSGYSEWELDTEQQRYRRYNFSAQEWEWY
;
A
#
# COMPACT_ATOMS: atom_id res chain seq x y z
N MET A 1 9.51 4.42 -10.71
CA MET A 1 10.08 3.05 -10.86
C MET A 1 8.96 2.08 -11.18
N SER A 2 9.22 0.99 -11.92
CA SER A 2 8.23 -0.07 -12.24
C SER A 2 8.12 -1.10 -11.10
N LEU A 3 6.95 -1.73 -10.91
CA LEU A 3 6.75 -2.82 -9.95
C LEU A 3 7.30 -4.16 -10.44
N LEU A 4 7.69 -4.27 -11.71
CA LEU A 4 8.14 -5.53 -12.34
C LEU A 4 9.59 -5.86 -11.96
N THR A 5 9.85 -6.05 -10.66
CA THR A 5 11.19 -6.21 -10.10
C THR A 5 11.73 -7.65 -10.13
N THR A 6 10.87 -8.64 -10.41
CA THR A 6 11.24 -10.07 -10.39
C THR A 6 10.72 -10.79 -11.63
N PRO A 7 11.36 -11.91 -12.04
CA PRO A 7 10.87 -12.71 -13.17
C PRO A 7 9.41 -13.17 -13.01
N ILE A 8 8.99 -13.48 -11.78
CA ILE A 8 7.60 -13.89 -11.46
C ILE A 8 6.64 -12.74 -11.77
N LEU A 9 6.93 -11.52 -11.30
CA LEU A 9 6.07 -10.36 -11.56
C LEU A 9 6.04 -9.98 -13.03
N ILE A 10 7.18 -10.07 -13.74
CA ILE A 10 7.25 -9.83 -15.18
C ILE A 10 6.34 -10.81 -15.92
N GLU A 11 6.40 -12.10 -15.59
CA GLU A 11 5.61 -13.13 -16.26
C GLU A 11 4.12 -13.05 -15.90
N ALA A 12 3.78 -12.79 -14.63
CA ALA A 12 2.41 -12.57 -14.21
C ALA A 12 1.79 -11.33 -14.88
N TYR A 13 2.55 -10.24 -15.00
CA TYR A 13 2.13 -9.03 -15.72
C TYR A 13 1.86 -9.33 -17.19
N ARG A 14 2.78 -10.04 -17.88
CA ARG A 14 2.57 -10.44 -19.29
C ARG A 14 1.32 -11.29 -19.46
N ASN A 15 1.08 -12.22 -18.56
CA ASN A 15 -0.11 -13.07 -18.59
C ASN A 15 -1.40 -12.26 -18.37
N ALA A 16 -1.41 -11.32 -17.43
CA ALA A 16 -2.55 -10.45 -17.14
C ALA A 16 -2.85 -9.47 -18.28
N VAL A 17 -1.83 -8.89 -18.93
CA VAL A 17 -2.03 -7.94 -20.03
C VAL A 17 -2.45 -8.65 -21.33
N SER A 18 -1.93 -9.86 -21.58
CA SER A 18 -2.27 -10.61 -22.80
C SER A 18 -3.68 -11.18 -22.79
N HIS A 19 -4.34 -11.25 -21.63
CA HIS A 19 -5.67 -11.84 -21.49
C HIS A 19 -6.47 -11.07 -20.43
N ASP A 20 -7.59 -10.44 -20.82
CA ASP A 20 -8.50 -9.74 -19.89
C ASP A 20 -9.35 -10.75 -19.07
N ILE A 21 -8.66 -11.53 -18.24
CA ILE A 21 -9.21 -12.60 -17.41
C ILE A 21 -8.87 -12.30 -15.95
N GLU A 22 -9.91 -12.29 -15.10
CA GLU A 22 -9.85 -11.88 -13.70
C GLU A 22 -8.78 -12.63 -12.90
N TRP A 23 -8.78 -13.97 -12.93
CA TRP A 23 -7.80 -14.76 -12.16
C TRP A 23 -6.33 -14.50 -12.52
N LYS A 24 -6.04 -14.01 -13.75
CA LYS A 24 -4.68 -13.65 -14.14
C LYS A 24 -4.26 -12.32 -13.55
N VAL A 25 -5.20 -11.38 -13.45
CA VAL A 25 -5.00 -10.09 -12.79
C VAL A 25 -4.83 -10.32 -11.28
N ASP A 26 -5.65 -11.18 -10.69
CA ASP A 26 -5.53 -11.57 -9.28
C ASP A 26 -4.17 -12.18 -8.98
N ALA A 27 -3.72 -13.12 -9.84
CA ALA A 27 -2.41 -13.76 -9.68
C ALA A 27 -1.25 -12.76 -9.71
N PHE A 28 -1.33 -11.71 -10.55
CA PHE A 28 -0.33 -10.65 -10.58
C PHE A 28 -0.30 -9.88 -9.24
N TRP A 29 -1.45 -9.38 -8.79
CA TRP A 29 -1.51 -8.60 -7.55
C TRP A 29 -1.21 -9.44 -6.32
N GLN A 30 -1.64 -10.70 -6.27
CA GLN A 30 -1.28 -11.64 -5.22
C GLN A 30 0.24 -11.87 -5.17
N SER A 31 0.87 -12.11 -6.33
CA SER A 31 2.33 -12.29 -6.40
C SER A 31 3.07 -11.04 -5.92
N TYR A 32 2.57 -9.85 -6.29
CA TYR A 32 3.12 -8.59 -5.81
C TYR A 32 2.99 -8.45 -4.30
N MET A 33 1.80 -8.71 -3.73
CA MET A 33 1.58 -8.65 -2.28
C MET A 33 2.45 -9.64 -1.51
N ILE A 34 2.59 -10.89 -1.97
CA ILE A 34 3.46 -11.89 -1.33
C ILE A 34 4.91 -11.42 -1.29
N GLN A 35 5.38 -10.75 -2.36
CA GLN A 35 6.73 -10.21 -2.41
C GLN A 35 6.91 -9.03 -1.45
N GLN A 36 5.92 -8.14 -1.33
CA GLN A 36 6.02 -6.94 -0.50
C GLN A 36 5.79 -7.21 1.00
N PHE A 37 5.05 -8.28 1.34
CA PHE A 37 4.67 -8.65 2.70
C PHE A 37 5.13 -10.08 3.02
N PRO A 38 6.46 -10.30 3.17
CA PRO A 38 7.00 -11.62 3.40
C PRO A 38 6.70 -12.13 4.81
N ALA A 39 6.49 -13.45 4.94
CA ALA A 39 6.23 -14.09 6.24
C ALA A 39 7.40 -13.96 7.24
N ALA A 40 8.62 -13.84 6.73
CA ALA A 40 9.81 -13.57 7.53
C ALA A 40 9.74 -12.24 8.29
N GLU A 41 8.93 -11.28 7.81
CA GLU A 41 8.68 -9.98 8.43
C GLU A 41 7.32 -9.95 9.17
N HIS A 42 6.80 -11.11 9.56
CA HIS A 42 5.56 -11.24 10.34
C HIS A 42 4.28 -10.82 9.60
N TYR A 43 4.28 -10.91 8.28
CA TYR A 43 3.09 -10.72 7.46
C TYR A 43 2.50 -12.03 6.95
N ALA A 44 1.22 -12.02 6.60
CA ALA A 44 0.57 -13.09 5.87
C ALA A 44 -0.32 -12.52 4.78
N VAL A 45 -0.27 -13.11 3.58
CA VAL A 45 -1.14 -12.75 2.46
C VAL A 45 -2.16 -13.86 2.27
N TRP A 46 -3.43 -13.57 2.49
CA TRP A 46 -4.53 -14.51 2.36
C TRP A 46 -5.39 -14.14 1.16
N CYS A 47 -5.90 -15.15 0.46
CA CYS A 47 -6.80 -14.98 -0.67
C CYS A 47 -8.22 -15.34 -0.27
N GLN A 48 -9.20 -14.66 -0.87
CA GLN A 48 -10.61 -14.97 -0.68
C GLN A 48 -10.99 -14.95 0.82
N SER A 49 -10.43 -14.00 1.57
CA SER A 49 -10.58 -13.89 3.01
C SER A 49 -11.90 -13.23 3.35
N ALA A 50 -12.60 -13.74 4.36
CA ALA A 50 -13.73 -13.03 4.94
C ALA A 50 -13.21 -11.79 5.70
N PRO A 51 -13.89 -10.62 5.63
CA PRO A 51 -13.56 -9.45 6.45
C PRO A 51 -13.65 -9.73 7.95
N THR A 52 -14.63 -10.56 8.35
CA THR A 52 -14.88 -11.02 9.72
C THR A 52 -15.21 -12.52 9.71
N PRO A 53 -15.12 -13.25 10.84
CA PRO A 53 -15.40 -14.69 10.88
C PRO A 53 -16.80 -15.08 10.40
N ASP A 54 -17.81 -14.23 10.66
CA ASP A 54 -19.21 -14.49 10.30
C ASP A 54 -19.61 -13.92 8.92
N SER A 55 -18.69 -13.22 8.25
CA SER A 55 -18.98 -12.63 6.94
C SER A 55 -19.15 -13.70 5.87
N ARG A 56 -20.17 -13.54 5.03
CA ARG A 56 -20.33 -14.31 3.78
C ARG A 56 -19.60 -13.67 2.60
N LYS A 57 -19.11 -12.43 2.77
CA LYS A 57 -18.34 -11.73 1.75
C LYS A 57 -16.90 -12.21 1.77
N ARG A 58 -16.19 -12.01 0.66
CA ARG A 58 -14.77 -12.35 0.54
C ARG A 58 -14.06 -11.22 -0.17
N VAL A 59 -12.99 -10.71 0.44
CA VAL A 59 -12.04 -9.85 -0.24
C VAL A 59 -11.09 -10.72 -1.05
N ASP A 60 -10.71 -10.26 -2.24
CA ASP A 60 -9.82 -11.02 -3.12
C ASP A 60 -8.48 -11.31 -2.45
N ILE A 61 -7.86 -10.29 -1.84
CA ILE A 61 -6.60 -10.40 -1.13
C ILE A 61 -6.66 -9.61 0.19
N ALA A 62 -6.27 -10.25 1.30
CA ALA A 62 -6.06 -9.60 2.59
C ALA A 62 -4.61 -9.77 3.03
N VAL A 63 -3.97 -8.68 3.42
CA VAL A 63 -2.67 -8.72 4.12
C VAL A 63 -2.92 -8.59 5.61
N LYS A 64 -2.39 -9.52 6.38
CA LYS A 64 -2.41 -9.50 7.84
C LYS A 64 -1.01 -9.28 8.39
N ARG A 65 -0.93 -8.60 9.53
CA ARG A 65 0.30 -8.40 10.29
C ARG A 65 0.14 -9.09 11.63
N LEU A 66 1.13 -9.89 12.01
CA LEU A 66 1.20 -10.45 13.35
C LEU A 66 1.69 -9.35 14.31
N ARG A 67 0.86 -8.99 15.28
CA ARG A 67 1.14 -8.04 16.35
C ARG A 67 1.27 -8.79 17.68
N ALA A 68 2.17 -8.32 18.54
CA ALA A 68 2.45 -8.91 19.86
C ALA A 68 2.70 -10.44 19.84
N GLY A 69 3.20 -10.97 18.72
CA GLY A 69 3.51 -12.39 18.54
C GLY A 69 2.30 -13.34 18.43
N THR A 70 1.06 -12.87 18.63
CA THR A 70 -0.12 -13.76 18.71
C THR A 70 -1.36 -13.24 17.97
N ILE A 71 -1.44 -11.95 17.66
CA ILE A 71 -2.65 -11.33 17.08
C ILE A 71 -2.44 -11.05 15.61
N LEU A 72 -3.18 -11.73 14.73
CA LEU A 72 -3.18 -11.46 13.28
C LEU A 72 -4.27 -10.43 12.95
N SER A 73 -3.89 -9.15 12.89
CA SER A 73 -4.78 -8.06 12.48
C SER A 73 -4.71 -7.83 10.97
N THR A 74 -5.82 -7.45 10.35
CA THR A 74 -5.82 -7.08 8.92
C THR A 74 -5.16 -5.72 8.77
N LEU A 75 -4.08 -5.67 7.98
CA LEU A 75 -3.38 -4.43 7.64
C LEU A 75 -4.00 -3.79 6.39
N LEU A 76 -4.19 -4.59 5.34
CA LEU A 76 -4.61 -4.14 4.02
C LEU A 76 -5.68 -5.07 3.44
N LEU A 77 -6.76 -4.49 2.94
CA LEU A 77 -7.78 -5.16 2.11
C LEU A 77 -7.58 -4.76 0.66
N CYS A 78 -7.47 -5.73 -0.25
CA CYS A 78 -7.25 -5.48 -1.66
C CYS A 78 -8.33 -6.15 -2.51
N GLU A 79 -9.05 -5.32 -3.27
CA GLU A 79 -10.11 -5.75 -4.17
C GLU A 79 -9.67 -5.61 -5.62
N VAL A 80 -9.83 -6.67 -6.41
CA VAL A 80 -9.32 -6.74 -7.77
C VAL A 80 -10.47 -6.86 -8.75
N LYS A 81 -10.39 -6.12 -9.85
CA LYS A 81 -11.31 -6.26 -10.98
C LYS A 81 -10.53 -6.30 -12.28
N ARG A 82 -10.98 -7.10 -13.24
CA ARG A 82 -10.45 -7.06 -14.62
C ARG A 82 -10.73 -5.73 -15.31
N SER A 83 -9.94 -5.39 -16.34
CA SER A 83 -9.98 -4.05 -16.94
C SER A 83 -11.14 -3.83 -17.92
N GLY A 84 -11.54 -4.85 -18.70
CA GLY A 84 -12.43 -4.65 -19.84
C GLY A 84 -13.87 -4.27 -19.45
N SER A 85 -14.56 -5.15 -18.71
CA SER A 85 -15.99 -4.97 -18.40
C SER A 85 -16.27 -4.27 -17.07
N SER A 86 -15.29 -4.24 -16.17
CA SER A 86 -15.53 -3.81 -14.78
C SER A 86 -15.32 -2.31 -14.61
N LYS A 87 -16.08 -1.72 -13.70
CA LYS A 87 -15.92 -0.30 -13.34
C LYS A 87 -15.00 -0.22 -12.13
N VAL A 88 -14.02 0.66 -12.18
CA VAL A 88 -13.16 1.00 -11.02
C VAL A 88 -13.97 1.31 -9.76
N LYS A 89 -15.09 2.03 -9.92
CA LYS A 89 -16.01 2.39 -8.84
C LYS A 89 -16.64 1.18 -8.14
N ASP A 90 -16.77 0.04 -8.82
CA ASP A 90 -17.32 -1.17 -8.22
C ASP A 90 -16.30 -1.81 -7.27
N ALA A 91 -15.01 -1.82 -7.63
CA ALA A 91 -13.93 -2.27 -6.75
C ALA A 91 -13.83 -1.39 -5.49
N GLU A 92 -13.91 -0.07 -5.66
CA GLU A 92 -13.85 0.88 -4.56
C GLU A 92 -15.08 0.79 -3.64
N LYS A 93 -16.27 0.52 -4.17
CA LYS A 93 -17.45 0.27 -3.33
C LYS A 93 -17.31 -1.01 -2.52
N GLN A 94 -16.85 -2.10 -3.15
CA GLN A 94 -16.67 -3.38 -2.47
C GLN A 94 -15.61 -3.28 -1.37
N VAL A 95 -14.48 -2.60 -1.61
CA VAL A 95 -13.46 -2.44 -0.57
C VAL A 95 -13.96 -1.59 0.61
N VAL A 96 -14.81 -0.58 0.36
CA VAL A 96 -15.47 0.19 1.44
C VAL A 96 -16.37 -0.70 2.28
N GLU A 97 -17.19 -1.55 1.65
CA GLU A 97 -18.05 -2.48 2.38
C GLU A 97 -17.23 -3.45 3.25
N TYR A 98 -16.11 -3.98 2.73
CA TYR A 98 -15.24 -4.87 3.51
C TYR A 98 -14.52 -4.14 4.64
N ALA A 99 -14.06 -2.92 4.40
CA ALA A 99 -13.40 -2.11 5.40
C ALA A 99 -14.37 -1.72 6.53
N GLN A 100 -15.61 -1.37 6.20
CA GLN A 100 -16.68 -1.13 7.16
C GLN A 100 -16.90 -2.34 8.05
N GLU A 101 -17.16 -3.49 7.44
CA GLU A 101 -17.46 -4.73 8.16
C GLU A 101 -16.28 -5.17 9.05
N TYR A 102 -15.04 -5.04 8.57
CA TYR A 102 -13.84 -5.33 9.38
C TYR A 102 -13.67 -4.36 10.55
N LEU A 103 -13.89 -3.06 10.35
CA LEU A 103 -13.71 -2.06 11.41
C LEU A 103 -14.84 -2.08 12.43
N GLU A 104 -16.04 -2.56 12.09
CA GLU A 104 -17.12 -2.79 13.04
C GLU A 104 -16.79 -3.91 14.05
N ASP A 105 -16.07 -4.93 13.60
CA ASP A 105 -15.67 -6.11 14.40
C ASP A 105 -14.25 -6.01 15.01
N SER A 106 -13.55 -4.88 14.81
CA SER A 106 -12.21 -4.67 15.33
C SER A 106 -12.06 -3.38 16.15
N GLU A 107 -10.99 -3.33 16.95
CA GLU A 107 -10.60 -2.16 17.73
C GLU A 107 -9.80 -1.13 16.90
N GLU A 108 -9.53 -1.43 15.63
CA GLU A 108 -8.79 -0.53 14.75
C GLU A 108 -9.63 0.72 14.40
N ARG A 109 -8.95 1.86 14.24
CA ARG A 109 -9.59 3.11 13.80
C ARG A 109 -9.60 3.28 12.29
N PHE A 110 -8.76 2.53 11.59
CA PHE A 110 -8.64 2.56 10.14
C PHE A 110 -8.09 1.23 9.63
N VAL A 111 -8.27 0.99 8.33
CA VAL A 111 -7.61 -0.09 7.61
C VAL A 111 -7.10 0.45 6.28
N TYR A 112 -5.97 -0.04 5.82
CA TYR A 112 -5.50 0.28 4.48
C TYR A 112 -6.34 -0.47 3.45
N CYS A 113 -6.55 0.18 2.30
CA CYS A 113 -7.23 -0.46 1.19
C CYS A 113 -6.42 -0.30 -0.08
N MET A 114 -6.54 -1.27 -0.98
CA MET A 114 -6.06 -1.18 -2.34
C MET A 114 -7.16 -1.64 -3.27
N THR A 115 -7.29 -0.96 -4.39
CA THR A 115 -8.20 -1.38 -5.46
C THR A 115 -7.41 -1.52 -6.73
N ALA A 116 -7.61 -2.63 -7.42
CA ALA A 116 -6.96 -2.94 -8.68
C ALA A 116 -7.98 -3.02 -9.82
N TRP A 117 -7.58 -2.51 -10.98
CA TRP A 117 -8.34 -2.53 -12.21
C TRP A 117 -7.42 -2.92 -13.37
N GLY A 118 -7.46 -4.19 -13.75
CA GLY A 118 -6.39 -4.81 -14.54
C GLY A 118 -5.06 -4.71 -13.80
N ILE A 119 -3.99 -4.38 -14.52
CA ILE A 119 -2.65 -4.19 -13.94
C ILE A 119 -2.43 -2.80 -13.34
N LYS A 120 -3.51 -2.01 -13.18
CA LYS A 120 -3.45 -0.69 -12.54
C LYS A 120 -4.01 -0.75 -11.13
N ALA A 121 -3.48 0.05 -10.22
CA ALA A 121 -3.98 0.10 -8.86
C ALA A 121 -4.01 1.49 -8.25
N ARG A 122 -4.73 1.57 -7.14
CA ARG A 122 -4.85 2.73 -6.29
C ARG A 122 -4.87 2.33 -4.82
N CYS A 123 -4.17 3.09 -3.98
CA CYS A 123 -4.05 2.84 -2.54
C CYS A 123 -4.82 3.89 -1.72
N TRP A 124 -5.37 3.45 -0.59
CA TRP A 124 -6.30 4.22 0.21
C TRP A 124 -6.15 3.92 1.71
N ILE A 125 -6.75 4.78 2.52
CA ILE A 125 -7.03 4.55 3.93
C ILE A 125 -8.53 4.70 4.13
N TYR A 126 -9.16 3.72 4.75
CA TYR A 126 -10.54 3.83 5.20
C TYR A 126 -10.60 4.07 6.71
N TYR A 127 -11.22 5.17 7.13
CA TYR A 127 -11.33 5.54 8.54
C TYR A 127 -12.72 5.20 9.10
N LYS A 128 -12.76 4.58 10.28
CA LYS A 128 -13.99 4.20 10.98
C LYS A 128 -14.86 5.42 11.30
N ASP A 129 -14.24 6.49 11.80
CA ASP A 129 -14.95 7.66 12.34
C ASP A 129 -15.60 8.52 11.24
N THR A 130 -14.89 8.73 10.13
CA THR A 130 -15.40 9.54 9.02
C THR A 130 -16.18 8.71 8.01
N GLN A 131 -16.00 7.39 8.01
CA GLN A 131 -16.51 6.47 7.00
C GLN A 131 -16.11 6.87 5.56
N VAL A 132 -14.93 7.49 5.41
CA VAL A 132 -14.42 7.97 4.14
C VAL A 132 -13.21 7.13 3.68
N LEU A 133 -13.26 6.71 2.42
CA LEU A 133 -12.11 6.18 1.70
C LEU A 133 -11.23 7.34 1.21
N THR A 134 -10.09 7.53 1.85
CA THR A 134 -9.14 8.62 1.55
C THR A 134 -8.01 8.08 0.69
N PRO A 135 -7.77 8.63 -0.50
CA PRO A 135 -6.70 8.14 -1.35
C PRO A 135 -5.33 8.54 -0.84
N MET A 136 -4.36 7.63 -0.99
CA MET A 136 -2.95 7.92 -0.70
C MET A 136 -2.29 8.73 -1.84
N PHE A 137 -2.83 8.64 -3.05
CA PHE A 137 -2.46 9.42 -4.23
C PHE A 137 -3.64 9.53 -5.22
N GLY A 138 -3.57 10.47 -6.15
CA GLY A 138 -4.61 10.77 -7.14
C GLY A 138 -5.79 11.59 -6.59
N GLU A 139 -6.85 11.73 -7.40
CA GLU A 139 -8.01 12.59 -7.12
C GLU A 139 -8.89 12.09 -5.97
N LYS A 140 -9.36 12.97 -5.10
CA LYS A 140 -10.18 12.58 -3.93
C LYS A 140 -11.40 11.72 -4.26
N ASP A 141 -11.95 11.85 -5.45
CA ASP A 141 -13.17 11.18 -5.86
C ASP A 141 -12.96 9.69 -6.22
N MET A 142 -13.94 8.89 -5.82
CA MET A 142 -14.11 7.51 -6.26
C MET A 142 -14.47 7.45 -7.75
N GLY A 143 -13.90 6.48 -8.45
CA GLY A 143 -14.25 6.13 -9.83
C GLY A 143 -13.37 6.78 -10.87
N SER A 144 -12.34 7.53 -10.45
CA SER A 144 -11.39 8.18 -11.35
C SER A 144 -10.39 7.17 -11.92
N LYS A 145 -10.61 6.74 -13.17
CA LYS A 145 -9.68 5.85 -13.89
C LYS A 145 -8.29 6.46 -14.08
N ALA A 146 -8.17 7.79 -14.14
CA ALA A 146 -6.90 8.48 -14.31
C ALA A 146 -6.02 8.43 -13.04
N SER A 147 -6.65 8.22 -11.88
CA SER A 147 -5.98 8.06 -10.59
C SER A 147 -5.40 6.65 -10.37
N TYR A 148 -5.73 5.69 -11.23
CA TYR A 148 -5.15 4.34 -11.18
C TYR A 148 -3.83 4.30 -11.94
N VAL A 149 -2.80 3.83 -11.26
CA VAL A 149 -1.42 3.82 -11.73
C VAL A 149 -1.08 2.45 -12.29
N ASP A 150 -0.47 2.43 -13.47
CA ASP A 150 -0.03 1.21 -14.14
C ASP A 150 1.18 0.59 -13.44
N ALA A 151 1.16 -0.71 -13.17
CA ALA A 151 2.25 -1.40 -12.49
C ALA A 151 3.60 -1.32 -13.23
N ASN A 152 3.61 -1.06 -14.54
CA ASN A 152 4.82 -0.97 -15.34
C ASN A 152 5.22 0.46 -15.75
N GLU A 153 4.57 1.49 -15.21
CA GLU A 153 4.93 2.88 -15.50
C GLU A 153 5.78 3.52 -14.39
N ARG A 154 6.37 4.70 -14.64
CA ARG A 154 7.20 5.39 -13.64
C ARG A 154 6.41 5.70 -12.36
N ARG A 155 5.14 6.10 -12.50
CA ARG A 155 4.23 6.43 -11.40
C ARG A 155 3.97 5.26 -10.45
N ALA A 156 4.31 4.02 -10.82
CA ALA A 156 4.12 2.86 -9.96
C ALA A 156 4.91 2.95 -8.64
N GLU A 157 5.89 3.84 -8.55
CA GLU A 157 6.52 4.22 -7.28
C GLU A 157 5.54 4.76 -6.23
N LEU A 158 4.40 5.32 -6.62
CA LEU A 158 3.33 5.73 -5.70
C LEU A 158 2.71 4.52 -4.97
N ILE A 159 2.62 3.37 -5.64
CA ILE A 159 2.14 2.11 -5.04
C ILE A 159 3.20 1.59 -4.06
N SER A 160 4.47 1.55 -4.48
CA SER A 160 5.58 1.16 -3.60
C SER A 160 5.69 2.06 -2.37
N ALA A 161 5.58 3.39 -2.55
CA ALA A 161 5.61 4.35 -1.45
C ALA A 161 4.41 4.17 -0.51
N SER A 162 3.24 3.86 -1.06
CA SER A 162 2.05 3.54 -0.25
C SER A 162 2.30 2.31 0.62
N ILE A 163 2.88 1.24 0.06
CA ILE A 163 3.22 0.04 0.82
C ILE A 163 4.28 0.33 1.89
N ALA A 164 5.34 1.06 1.56
CA ALA A 164 6.36 1.44 2.54
C ALA A 164 5.74 2.25 3.71
N TYR A 165 4.80 3.14 3.40
CA TYR A 165 4.04 3.88 4.41
C TYR A 165 3.16 2.93 5.26
N MET A 166 2.46 1.98 4.65
CA MET A 166 1.67 0.96 5.35
C MET A 166 2.50 0.08 6.29
N LYS A 167 3.75 -0.21 5.89
CA LYS A 167 4.72 -0.98 6.67
C LYS A 167 5.44 -0.15 7.74
N GLU A 168 5.17 1.16 7.83
CA GLU A 168 5.86 2.09 8.72
C GLU A 168 7.37 2.23 8.42
N GLU A 169 7.79 1.90 7.19
CA GLU A 169 9.18 2.05 6.72
C GLU A 169 9.51 3.50 6.33
N THR A 170 8.47 4.31 6.10
CA THR A 170 8.57 5.73 5.81
C THR A 170 7.40 6.48 6.44
N THR A 171 7.62 7.76 6.77
CA THR A 171 6.58 8.70 7.17
C THR A 171 6.14 9.61 6.04
N THR A 172 6.81 9.56 4.88
CA THR A 172 6.49 10.40 3.73
C THR A 172 5.18 9.97 3.09
N TRP A 173 4.25 10.91 2.95
CA TRP A 173 2.95 10.63 2.36
C TRP A 173 3.08 10.39 0.84
N PRO A 174 2.51 9.31 0.25
CA PRO A 174 2.68 9.02 -1.18
C PRO A 174 2.20 10.15 -2.11
N GLY A 175 1.15 10.88 -1.73
CA GLY A 175 0.64 12.01 -2.50
C GLY A 175 1.63 13.19 -2.61
N GLU A 176 2.60 13.30 -1.70
CA GLU A 176 3.68 14.30 -1.81
C GLU A 176 4.59 14.00 -3.00
N LEU A 177 4.89 12.71 -3.25
CA LEU A 177 5.70 12.29 -4.40
C LEU A 177 5.04 12.61 -5.74
N GLU A 178 3.70 12.52 -5.80
CA GLU A 178 2.93 12.85 -7.01
C GLU A 178 3.02 14.34 -7.36
N SER A 179 3.08 15.21 -6.34
CA SER A 179 3.22 16.66 -6.52
C SER A 179 4.56 17.02 -7.17
N HIS A 180 5.66 16.36 -6.77
CA HIS A 180 6.99 16.60 -7.32
C HIS A 180 7.14 16.11 -8.76
N GLN A 181 6.50 15.00 -9.13
CA GLN A 181 6.51 14.51 -10.52
C GLN A 181 5.75 15.44 -11.46
N SER A 182 4.70 16.10 -10.96
CA SER A 182 3.90 17.05 -11.73
C SER A 182 4.65 18.37 -11.98
N THR A 183 5.56 18.76 -11.09
CA THR A 183 6.39 19.97 -11.26
C THR A 183 7.52 19.77 -12.27
N GLN A 184 8.10 18.56 -12.37
CA GLN A 184 9.22 18.28 -13.29
C GLN A 184 8.82 18.09 -14.76
N SER A 185 7.54 17.87 -15.07
CA SER A 185 7.07 17.70 -16.46
C SER A 185 6.70 19.02 -17.16
N GLY A 186 6.84 20.18 -16.49
CA GLY A 186 6.47 21.50 -16.99
C GLY A 186 7.62 22.38 -17.52
N GLU A 187 8.89 22.03 -17.32
CA GLU A 187 10.03 22.84 -17.77
C GLU A 187 10.70 22.25 -19.01
N GLY A 188 10.13 22.58 -20.18
CA GLY A 188 10.75 22.34 -21.47
C GLY A 188 11.05 23.66 -22.19
N THR A 189 12.22 24.25 -21.98
CA THR A 189 13.06 24.93 -23.00
C THR A 189 14.28 25.61 -22.37
N ALA A 190 15.47 25.06 -22.61
CA ALA A 190 16.66 25.74 -23.12
C ALA A 190 17.91 24.89 -22.84
N ALA A 191 18.65 24.57 -23.89
CA ALA A 191 19.96 23.96 -23.82
C ALA A 191 20.96 24.92 -23.17
N ASP A 192 21.80 24.43 -22.26
CA ASP A 192 23.24 24.67 -22.39
C ASP A 192 24.09 23.65 -21.63
N SER A 193 25.35 23.66 -22.00
CA SER A 193 26.36 22.63 -21.98
C SER A 193 27.24 22.59 -20.73
N SER A 194 27.74 21.38 -20.43
CA SER A 194 28.97 21.04 -19.67
C SER A 194 29.10 21.50 -18.21
N THR A 195 29.42 20.57 -17.28
CA THR A 195 30.79 20.27 -16.81
C THR A 195 30.74 19.12 -15.78
N SER A 196 31.75 18.25 -15.84
CA SER A 196 32.02 17.13 -14.92
C SER A 196 32.19 17.53 -13.46
N THR A 197 31.65 16.76 -12.51
CA THR A 197 32.28 16.49 -11.20
C THR A 197 31.70 15.21 -10.59
N GLN A 198 32.56 14.29 -10.14
CA GLN A 198 32.19 13.09 -9.39
C GLN A 198 31.66 13.42 -7.99
N PRO A 199 30.85 12.54 -7.38
CA PRO A 199 30.90 12.27 -5.95
C PRO A 199 31.34 10.80 -5.72
N GLY A 200 32.26 10.47 -4.82
CA GLY A 200 32.42 11.01 -3.48
C GLY A 200 31.58 10.14 -2.53
N TYR A 201 32.20 9.10 -1.95
CA TYR A 201 31.61 8.22 -0.94
C TYR A 201 31.01 9.06 0.20
N ALA A 202 29.70 8.94 0.44
CA ALA A 202 29.02 9.49 1.61
C ALA A 202 28.43 8.35 2.44
N GLN A 203 28.76 8.41 3.73
CA GLN A 203 28.47 7.43 4.76
C GLN A 203 26.96 7.23 4.98
N ALA A 204 26.60 5.99 5.32
CA ALA A 204 25.29 5.63 5.83
C ALA A 204 24.96 6.44 7.09
N SER A 205 23.92 7.28 7.02
CA SER A 205 23.27 7.87 8.18
C SER A 205 22.16 6.94 8.64
N ASP A 206 22.46 6.24 9.72
CA ASP A 206 21.60 5.73 10.78
C ASP A 206 20.11 6.13 10.64
N SER A 207 19.29 5.19 10.17
CA SER A 207 17.84 5.35 10.10
C SER A 207 17.26 5.24 11.51
N GLY A 208 16.73 6.34 12.04
CA GLY A 208 16.01 6.39 13.31
C GLY A 208 14.77 5.50 13.28
N TYR A 209 14.92 4.26 13.73
CA TYR A 209 13.83 3.33 14.03
C TYR A 209 13.12 3.79 15.30
N SER A 210 11.78 3.85 15.30
CA SER A 210 11.03 3.96 16.55
C SER A 210 10.97 2.59 17.23
N GLU A 211 11.71 2.46 18.33
CA GLU A 211 11.79 1.26 19.16
C GLU A 211 10.58 1.21 20.11
N TRP A 212 9.78 0.15 19.97
CA TRP A 212 8.70 -0.17 20.92
C TRP A 212 9.26 -1.13 21.96
N GLU A 213 9.10 -0.78 23.23
CA GLU A 213 9.56 -1.61 24.34
C GLU A 213 8.36 -2.01 25.21
N LEU A 214 8.23 -3.31 25.47
CA LEU A 214 7.26 -3.83 26.43
C LEU A 214 7.90 -3.78 27.82
N ASP A 215 7.33 -2.97 28.71
CA ASP A 215 7.66 -3.06 30.12
C ASP A 215 6.95 -4.27 30.72
N THR A 216 7.72 -5.33 30.95
CA THR A 216 7.22 -6.60 31.48
C THR A 216 6.77 -6.50 32.94
N GLU A 217 7.25 -5.52 33.70
CA GLU A 217 6.83 -5.33 35.10
C GLU A 217 5.46 -4.63 35.17
N GLN A 218 5.19 -3.68 34.28
CA GLN A 218 3.95 -2.92 34.28
C GLN A 218 2.89 -3.44 33.30
N GLN A 219 3.25 -4.38 32.41
CA GLN A 219 2.43 -4.86 31.30
C GLN A 219 1.90 -3.72 30.40
N ARG A 220 2.72 -2.69 30.21
CA ARG A 220 2.39 -1.52 29.37
C ARG A 220 3.46 -1.33 28.32
N TYR A 221 3.06 -0.75 27.19
CA TYR A 221 4.00 -0.43 26.14
C TYR A 221 4.52 0.97 26.35
N ARG A 222 5.78 1.18 26.00
CA ARG A 222 6.31 2.52 25.84
C ARG A 222 6.93 2.68 24.46
N ARG A 223 6.78 3.89 23.94
CA ARG A 223 7.42 4.31 22.69
C ARG A 223 8.35 5.47 22.98
N TYR A 224 9.55 5.44 22.40
CA TYR A 224 10.43 6.59 22.47
C TYR A 224 9.98 7.67 21.48
N ASN A 225 9.60 8.84 22.00
CA ASN A 225 9.27 9.99 21.20
C ASN A 225 10.55 10.81 20.95
N PHE A 226 11.12 10.69 19.75
CA PHE A 226 12.34 11.41 19.36
C PHE A 226 12.19 12.94 19.36
N SER A 227 10.98 13.47 19.16
CA SER A 227 10.74 14.92 19.16
C SER A 227 10.71 15.51 20.57
N ALA A 228 10.24 14.74 21.55
CA ALA A 228 10.19 15.14 22.96
C ALA A 228 11.41 14.64 23.76
N GLN A 229 12.20 13.73 23.20
CA GLN A 229 13.28 12.99 23.88
C GLN A 229 12.82 12.24 25.14
N GLU A 230 11.56 11.81 25.17
CA GLU A 230 10.92 11.17 26.32
C GLU A 230 10.20 9.87 25.94
N TRP A 231 9.97 9.02 26.94
CA TRP A 231 9.18 7.80 26.79
C TRP A 231 7.70 8.08 27.05
N GLU A 232 6.86 7.74 26.09
CA GLU A 232 5.41 7.82 26.22
C GLU A 232 4.84 6.45 26.54
N TRP A 233 3.97 6.38 27.56
CA TRP A 233 3.34 5.15 28.01
C TRP A 233 1.97 4.96 27.38
N TYR A 234 1.71 3.74 26.92
CA TYR A 234 0.46 3.27 26.34
C TYR A 234 -0.04 2.10 27.19
#